data_AF-A0A2G9LW39-F1
#
_entry.id   AF-A0A2G9LW39-F1
#
_cell.length_a   1.000
_cell.length_b   1.000
_cell.length_c   1.000
_cell.angle_alpha   90.00
_cell.angle_beta   90.00
_cell.angle_gamma   90.00
#
_symmetry.space_group_name_H-M   'P 1'
#
loop_
_entity.id
_entity.type
_entity.pdbx_description
1 polymer ?
#
loop_
_entity_poly.entity_id
_entity_poly.type
_entity_poly.pdbx_seq_one_letter_code
_entity_poly.pdbx_strand_id
1 'polypeptide(L)'
;MKNEILDLLEKSIGKKIIFTHIGDPDGMFSAVELCKVLDLSDIQVIPIDHMVLKDEVVSGILKKTDALAVIDIPPIGRSIKYYCDHHLSSKEQVEEYVLHGKIAHCYYDPKAPSAFSMVVKLAKILFNKTVDEKRAAIIDRCDTAGYKTDAPVSYGGFKSGDEAWQYDYLVRSSNDGPLEFIELFNKLMEKDVHSLLPEYDPKIKEIIKKNAKVEEFASNIKTDTLTIVVGKDDEIVNRGLMFRIYKRSRCKVSVTIAPKEKGLLKIGFGTDPVIGDDELDLYRVDTIARSFGGGGHPRASGCHIKESELDDAIEKIKVHFSSLSCVVVKE
;
A
#
# COMPACT_ATOMS: atom_id res chain seq x y z
N MET A 1 12.38 5.52 -11.15
CA MET A 1 11.44 4.38 -11.26
C MET A 1 11.37 3.74 -12.66
N LYS A 2 10.72 4.32 -13.70
CA LYS A 2 10.58 3.63 -15.02
C LYS A 2 11.90 3.10 -15.60
N ASN A 3 12.91 3.96 -15.71
CA ASN A 3 14.20 3.57 -16.29
C ASN A 3 14.88 2.48 -15.46
N GLU A 4 14.83 2.57 -14.13
CA GLU A 4 15.38 1.52 -13.25
C GLU A 4 14.68 0.18 -13.45
N ILE A 5 13.35 0.16 -13.63
CA ILE A 5 12.62 -1.08 -13.93
C ILE A 5 13.04 -1.65 -15.28
N LEU A 6 13.21 -0.81 -16.30
CA LEU A 6 13.71 -1.26 -17.61
C LEU A 6 15.12 -1.85 -17.50
N ASP A 7 16.03 -1.18 -16.78
CA ASP A 7 17.39 -1.64 -16.54
C ASP A 7 17.41 -2.97 -15.76
N LEU A 8 16.51 -3.13 -14.78
CA LEU A 8 16.36 -4.38 -14.04
C LEU A 8 15.85 -5.51 -14.94
N LEU A 9 14.84 -5.24 -15.78
CA LEU A 9 14.32 -6.21 -16.75
C LEU A 9 15.39 -6.68 -17.74
N GLU A 10 16.23 -5.76 -18.23
CA GLU A 10 17.35 -6.11 -19.11
C GLU A 10 18.38 -7.00 -18.40
N LYS A 11 18.73 -6.67 -17.16
CA LYS A 11 19.64 -7.48 -16.31
C LYS A 11 19.05 -8.83 -15.88
N SER A 12 17.76 -9.06 -16.13
CA SER A 12 17.04 -10.28 -15.75
C SER A 12 17.04 -11.37 -16.82
N ILE A 13 17.59 -11.10 -18.01
CA ILE A 13 17.58 -12.08 -19.10
C ILE A 13 18.24 -13.39 -18.64
N GLY A 14 17.49 -14.48 -18.71
CA GLY A 14 17.93 -15.81 -18.29
C GLY A 14 17.80 -16.11 -16.79
N LYS A 15 17.33 -15.16 -15.96
CA LYS A 15 17.13 -15.36 -14.53
C LYS A 15 15.69 -15.73 -14.20
N LYS A 16 15.49 -16.29 -12.99
CA LYS A 16 14.15 -16.44 -12.40
C LYS A 16 13.69 -15.07 -11.90
N ILE A 17 12.49 -14.65 -12.31
CA ILE A 17 11.99 -13.31 -12.01
C ILE A 17 10.80 -13.38 -11.05
N ILE A 18 10.83 -12.57 -9.99
CA ILE A 18 9.67 -12.34 -9.13
C ILE A 18 9.22 -10.89 -9.31
N PHE A 19 7.97 -10.73 -9.73
CA PHE A 19 7.29 -9.43 -9.72
C PHE A 19 6.54 -9.28 -8.40
N THR A 20 6.74 -8.16 -7.70
CA THR A 20 6.10 -7.92 -6.40
C THR A 20 5.73 -6.45 -6.22
N HIS A 21 4.76 -6.13 -5.38
CA HIS A 21 4.42 -4.74 -5.07
C HIS A 21 5.61 -4.03 -4.37
N ILE A 22 5.79 -2.75 -4.69
CA ILE A 22 6.82 -1.89 -4.07
C ILE A 22 6.21 -1.10 -2.92
N GLY A 23 6.94 -1.04 -1.80
CA GLY A 23 6.71 -0.02 -0.78
C GLY A 23 5.80 -0.39 0.39
N ASP A 24 5.39 -1.65 0.51
CA ASP A 24 4.77 -2.18 1.71
C ASP A 24 5.41 -3.48 2.20
N PRO A 25 5.18 -3.85 3.47
CA PRO A 25 5.62 -5.12 4.01
C PRO A 25 5.06 -6.34 3.30
N ASP A 26 3.84 -6.30 2.76
CA ASP A 26 3.22 -7.49 2.20
C ASP A 26 4.00 -7.99 0.98
N GLY A 27 4.18 -7.14 -0.03
CA GLY A 27 5.00 -7.47 -1.20
C GLY A 27 6.44 -7.87 -0.83
N MET A 28 7.10 -7.10 0.02
CA MET A 28 8.50 -7.37 0.43
C MET A 28 8.65 -8.74 1.11
N PHE A 29 7.92 -8.98 2.18
CA PHE A 29 8.08 -10.20 2.97
C PHE A 29 7.51 -11.42 2.24
N SER A 30 6.50 -11.26 1.40
CA SER A 30 5.96 -12.35 0.58
C SER A 30 6.99 -12.84 -0.44
N ALA A 31 7.71 -11.92 -1.09
CA ALA A 31 8.81 -12.28 -1.96
C ALA A 31 9.94 -12.98 -1.19
N VAL A 32 10.38 -12.43 -0.05
CA VAL A 32 11.44 -13.03 0.78
C VAL A 32 11.07 -14.43 1.22
N GLU A 33 9.86 -14.63 1.73
CA GLU A 33 9.41 -15.92 2.23
C GLU A 33 9.26 -16.95 1.10
N LEU A 34 8.73 -16.55 -0.06
CA LEU A 34 8.66 -17.46 -1.21
C LEU A 34 10.05 -17.95 -1.63
N CYS A 35 11.06 -17.08 -1.61
CA CYS A 35 12.43 -17.46 -1.96
C CYS A 35 13.03 -18.46 -0.96
N LYS A 36 12.76 -18.27 0.33
CA LYS A 36 13.16 -19.19 1.39
C LYS A 36 12.43 -20.53 1.28
N VAL A 37 11.14 -20.53 0.99
CA VAL A 37 10.33 -21.74 0.77
C VAL A 37 10.83 -22.52 -0.43
N LEU A 38 11.30 -21.85 -1.48
CA LEU A 38 11.79 -22.49 -2.70
C LEU A 38 13.29 -22.80 -2.69
N ASP A 39 14.01 -22.47 -1.62
CA ASP A 39 15.47 -22.58 -1.49
C ASP A 39 16.22 -21.94 -2.68
N LEU A 40 15.82 -20.72 -3.05
CA LEU A 40 16.35 -20.02 -4.22
C LEU A 40 17.32 -18.89 -3.82
N SER A 41 18.46 -18.83 -4.52
CA SER A 41 19.50 -17.81 -4.32
C SER A 41 19.80 -16.96 -5.56
N ASP A 42 19.54 -17.46 -6.77
CA ASP A 42 19.70 -16.71 -8.03
C ASP A 42 18.35 -16.29 -8.60
N ILE A 43 17.83 -15.19 -8.06
CA ILE A 43 16.53 -14.61 -8.43
C ILE A 43 16.73 -13.12 -8.67
N GLN A 44 16.03 -12.60 -9.69
CA GLN A 44 15.82 -11.17 -9.81
C GLN A 44 14.43 -10.81 -9.28
N VAL A 45 14.39 -10.04 -8.21
CA VAL A 45 13.15 -9.37 -7.78
C VAL A 45 13.02 -8.06 -8.56
N ILE A 46 11.83 -7.80 -9.07
CA ILE A 46 11.47 -6.57 -9.76
C ILE A 46 10.27 -5.99 -9.02
N PRO A 47 10.48 -4.98 -8.17
CA PRO A 47 9.41 -4.33 -7.44
C PRO A 47 8.62 -3.41 -8.38
N ILE A 48 7.29 -3.51 -8.36
CA ILE A 48 6.39 -2.85 -9.30
C ILE A 48 5.40 -1.97 -8.55
N ASP A 49 5.30 -0.70 -8.93
CA ASP A 49 4.22 0.21 -8.54
C ASP A 49 3.05 0.13 -9.54
N HIS A 50 1.82 0.40 -9.09
CA HIS A 50 0.65 0.43 -9.96
C HIS A 50 0.76 1.40 -11.15
N MET A 51 1.47 2.52 -11.00
CA MET A 51 1.73 3.47 -12.08
C MET A 51 2.65 2.89 -13.14
N VAL A 52 3.59 2.02 -12.75
CA VAL A 52 4.48 1.31 -13.69
C VAL A 52 3.68 0.31 -14.53
N LEU A 53 2.68 -0.36 -13.95
CA LEU A 53 1.80 -1.26 -14.70
C LEU A 53 0.96 -0.56 -15.78
N LYS A 54 0.70 0.74 -15.60
CA LYS A 54 -0.03 1.59 -16.56
C LYS A 54 0.86 2.15 -17.67
N ASP A 55 2.18 2.10 -17.53
CA ASP A 55 3.10 2.51 -18.59
C ASP A 55 3.11 1.46 -19.71
N GLU A 56 2.70 1.85 -20.91
CA GLU A 56 2.51 0.93 -22.03
C GLU A 56 3.80 0.19 -22.43
N VAL A 57 4.96 0.87 -22.34
CA VAL A 57 6.25 0.30 -22.71
C VAL A 57 6.66 -0.75 -21.70
N VAL A 58 6.64 -0.41 -20.41
CA VAL A 58 7.02 -1.35 -19.35
C VAL A 58 6.02 -2.51 -19.29
N SER A 59 4.73 -2.22 -19.29
CA SER A 59 3.66 -3.23 -19.29
C SER A 59 3.76 -4.17 -20.49
N GLY A 60 4.09 -3.65 -21.67
CA GLY A 60 4.32 -4.44 -22.88
C GLY A 60 5.50 -5.41 -22.78
N ILE A 61 6.56 -5.04 -22.06
CA ILE A 61 7.71 -5.93 -21.78
C ILE A 61 7.31 -6.97 -20.74
N LEU A 62 6.73 -6.55 -19.61
CA LEU A 62 6.30 -7.44 -18.53
C LEU A 62 5.39 -8.55 -19.04
N LYS A 63 4.40 -8.25 -19.90
CA LYS A 63 3.48 -9.22 -20.51
C LYS A 63 4.17 -10.28 -21.39
N LYS A 64 5.42 -10.04 -21.82
CA LYS A 64 6.21 -10.98 -22.64
C LYS A 64 7.22 -11.79 -21.82
N THR A 65 7.39 -11.45 -20.55
CA THR A 65 8.35 -12.07 -19.64
C THR A 65 7.72 -13.27 -18.94
N ASP A 66 8.46 -14.37 -18.82
CA ASP A 66 8.06 -15.48 -17.95
C ASP A 66 8.45 -15.15 -16.50
N ALA A 67 7.47 -15.21 -15.61
CA ALA A 67 7.65 -14.95 -14.19
C ALA A 67 7.74 -16.28 -13.42
N LEU A 68 8.74 -16.40 -12.55
CA LEU A 68 8.71 -17.42 -11.51
C LEU A 68 7.53 -17.15 -10.58
N ALA A 69 7.37 -15.90 -10.15
CA ALA A 69 6.23 -15.53 -9.33
C ALA A 69 5.74 -14.11 -9.59
N VAL A 70 4.45 -13.91 -9.36
CA VAL A 70 3.81 -12.59 -9.30
C VAL A 70 3.07 -12.54 -7.96
N ILE A 71 3.39 -11.53 -7.16
CA ILE A 71 2.97 -11.44 -5.77
C ILE A 71 2.40 -10.05 -5.50
N ASP A 72 1.23 -10.01 -4.85
CA ASP A 72 0.63 -8.79 -4.32
C ASP A 72 0.35 -7.69 -5.38
N ILE A 73 0.25 -8.10 -6.64
CA ILE A 73 -0.09 -7.24 -7.77
C ILE A 73 -1.00 -8.00 -8.74
N PRO A 74 -1.72 -7.29 -9.64
CA PRO A 74 -2.47 -7.94 -10.69
C PRO A 74 -1.60 -8.86 -11.56
N PRO A 75 -2.15 -9.96 -12.10
CA PRO A 75 -1.36 -10.94 -12.83
C PRO A 75 -0.72 -10.31 -14.08
N ILE A 76 0.60 -10.45 -14.19
CA ILE A 76 1.40 -9.88 -15.29
C ILE A 76 2.51 -10.85 -15.70
N GLY A 77 2.62 -11.12 -16.98
CA GLY A 77 3.60 -12.08 -17.51
C GLY A 77 3.07 -12.84 -18.72
N ARG A 78 3.98 -13.42 -19.50
CA ARG A 78 3.63 -14.40 -20.54
C ARG A 78 3.15 -15.71 -19.91
N SER A 79 3.90 -16.16 -18.91
CA SER A 79 3.57 -17.29 -18.04
C SER A 79 4.01 -16.98 -16.62
N ILE A 80 3.29 -17.51 -15.64
CA ILE A 80 3.50 -17.28 -14.21
C ILE A 80 3.50 -18.64 -13.53
N LYS A 81 4.60 -19.02 -12.87
CA LYS A 81 4.64 -20.31 -12.17
C LYS A 81 3.85 -20.27 -10.86
N TYR A 82 4.06 -19.26 -10.03
CA TYR A 82 3.34 -19.06 -8.78
C TYR A 82 2.67 -17.68 -8.74
N TYR A 83 1.37 -17.64 -8.48
CA TYR A 83 0.64 -16.40 -8.29
C TYR A 83 0.05 -16.34 -6.88
N CYS A 84 0.34 -15.28 -6.14
CA CYS A 84 -0.15 -15.05 -4.78
C CYS A 84 -0.72 -13.63 -4.66
N ASP A 85 -2.03 -13.49 -4.48
CA ASP A 85 -2.68 -12.19 -4.33
C ASP A 85 -3.98 -12.31 -3.52
N HIS A 86 -4.43 -11.19 -2.96
CA HIS A 86 -5.64 -11.07 -2.17
C HIS A 86 -6.50 -9.85 -2.56
N HIS A 87 -6.11 -9.11 -3.59
CA HIS A 87 -6.86 -7.94 -4.03
C HIS A 87 -8.13 -8.32 -4.80
N LEU A 88 -9.29 -7.84 -4.36
CA LEU A 88 -10.56 -8.04 -5.08
C LEU A 88 -10.53 -7.45 -6.50
N SER A 89 -9.80 -6.35 -6.70
CA SER A 89 -9.64 -5.69 -8.00
C SER A 89 -8.92 -6.55 -9.03
N SER A 90 -8.13 -7.54 -8.61
CA SER A 90 -7.43 -8.46 -9.52
C SER A 90 -8.34 -9.59 -10.04
N LYS A 91 -9.51 -9.82 -9.45
CA LYS A 91 -10.34 -11.02 -9.66
C LYS A 91 -10.54 -11.40 -11.13
N GLU A 92 -11.04 -10.47 -11.93
CA GLU A 92 -11.34 -10.72 -13.36
C GLU A 92 -10.08 -11.10 -14.15
N GLN A 93 -8.95 -10.42 -13.89
CA GLN A 93 -7.69 -10.69 -14.57
C GLN A 93 -7.11 -12.05 -14.15
N VAL A 94 -7.27 -12.44 -12.88
CA VAL A 94 -6.85 -13.74 -12.38
C VAL A 94 -7.63 -14.86 -13.07
N GLU A 95 -8.95 -14.73 -13.14
CA GLU A 95 -9.83 -15.68 -13.85
C GLU A 95 -9.41 -15.83 -15.32
N GLU A 96 -9.12 -14.72 -16.01
CA GLU A 96 -8.64 -14.72 -17.39
C GLU A 96 -7.30 -15.45 -17.56
N TYR A 97 -6.32 -15.18 -16.69
CA TYR A 97 -4.99 -15.80 -16.78
C TYR A 97 -5.04 -17.30 -16.49
N VAL A 98 -5.87 -17.73 -15.52
CA VAL A 98 -6.08 -19.15 -15.22
C VAL A 98 -6.78 -19.85 -16.39
N LEU A 99 -7.84 -19.25 -16.96
CA LEU A 99 -8.57 -19.79 -18.10
C LEU A 99 -7.65 -20.01 -19.31
N HIS A 100 -6.71 -19.10 -19.55
CA HIS A 100 -5.72 -19.20 -20.62
C HIS A 100 -4.49 -20.04 -20.27
N GLY A 101 -4.45 -20.70 -19.11
CA GLY A 101 -3.33 -21.54 -18.69
C GLY A 101 -2.02 -20.79 -18.47
N LYS A 102 -2.08 -19.47 -18.22
CA LYS A 102 -0.90 -18.62 -17.99
C LYS A 102 -0.37 -18.72 -16.57
N ILE A 103 -1.18 -19.19 -15.60
CA ILE A 103 -0.78 -19.40 -14.21
C ILE A 103 -0.75 -20.91 -13.92
N ALA A 104 0.40 -21.44 -13.51
CA ALA A 104 0.54 -22.85 -13.17
C ALA A 104 0.00 -23.18 -11.76
N HIS A 105 0.30 -22.33 -10.79
CA HIS A 105 -0.17 -22.46 -9.41
C HIS A 105 -0.76 -21.13 -8.91
N CYS A 106 -2.08 -21.10 -8.75
CA CYS A 106 -2.82 -19.89 -8.35
C CYS A 106 -3.28 -19.97 -6.89
N TYR A 107 -2.78 -19.06 -6.06
CA TYR A 107 -3.17 -18.86 -4.66
C TYR A 107 -3.79 -17.47 -4.53
N TYR A 108 -5.10 -17.42 -4.77
CA TYR A 108 -5.87 -16.17 -4.75
C TYR A 108 -7.04 -16.31 -3.79
N ASP A 109 -7.15 -15.38 -2.84
CA ASP A 109 -8.30 -15.29 -1.93
C ASP A 109 -8.56 -13.82 -1.57
N PRO A 110 -9.63 -13.20 -2.08
CA PRO A 110 -9.93 -11.79 -1.80
C PRO A 110 -10.35 -11.50 -0.35
N LYS A 111 -10.49 -12.55 0.48
CA LYS A 111 -10.75 -12.43 1.92
C LYS A 111 -9.50 -12.66 2.77
N ALA A 112 -8.37 -13.02 2.15
CA ALA A 112 -7.13 -13.16 2.87
C ALA A 112 -6.64 -11.79 3.36
N PRO A 113 -5.99 -11.75 4.54
CA PRO A 113 -5.51 -10.50 5.11
C PRO A 113 -4.25 -9.96 4.41
N SER A 114 -3.58 -10.75 3.56
CA SER A 114 -2.36 -10.39 2.85
C SER A 114 -2.02 -11.41 1.74
N ALA A 115 -1.18 -11.03 0.78
CA ALA A 115 -0.51 -11.93 -0.12
C ALA A 115 0.49 -12.85 0.62
N PHE A 116 1.06 -12.41 1.74
CA PHE A 116 1.93 -13.22 2.60
C PHE A 116 1.20 -14.45 3.11
N SER A 117 -0.03 -14.28 3.57
CA SER A 117 -0.92 -15.37 3.96
C SER A 117 -1.14 -16.38 2.82
N MET A 118 -1.17 -15.93 1.56
CA MET A 118 -1.22 -16.82 0.39
C MET A 118 0.09 -17.58 0.17
N VAL A 119 1.24 -16.93 0.39
CA VAL A 119 2.55 -17.60 0.37
C VAL A 119 2.66 -18.67 1.46
N VAL A 120 2.18 -18.40 2.68
CA VAL A 120 2.14 -19.41 3.76
C VAL A 120 1.29 -20.62 3.37
N LYS A 121 0.12 -20.37 2.77
CA LYS A 121 -0.76 -21.45 2.28
C LYS A 121 -0.08 -22.28 1.18
N LEU A 122 0.59 -21.62 0.24
CA LEU A 122 1.38 -22.27 -0.82
C LEU A 122 2.52 -23.12 -0.23
N ALA A 123 3.27 -22.58 0.73
CA ALA A 123 4.38 -23.27 1.41
C ALA A 123 3.93 -24.57 2.07
N LYS A 124 2.80 -24.50 2.78
CA LYS A 124 2.21 -25.66 3.45
C LYS A 124 1.69 -26.71 2.46
N ILE A 125 0.96 -26.29 1.42
CA ILE A 125 0.26 -27.22 0.51
C ILE A 125 1.21 -27.86 -0.50
N LEU A 126 2.08 -27.08 -1.15
CA LEU A 126 2.94 -27.61 -2.23
C LEU A 126 4.29 -28.10 -1.74
N PHE A 127 4.83 -27.50 -0.69
CA PHE A 127 6.20 -27.76 -0.25
C PHE A 127 6.28 -28.44 1.11
N ASN A 128 5.14 -28.62 1.80
CA ASN A 128 5.08 -29.15 3.16
C ASN A 128 6.06 -28.42 4.12
N LYS A 129 6.22 -27.10 3.92
CA LYS A 129 7.07 -26.23 4.74
C LYS A 129 6.19 -25.39 5.67
N THR A 130 6.64 -25.22 6.90
CA THR A 130 6.02 -24.34 7.89
C THR A 130 6.68 -22.97 7.84
N VAL A 131 5.86 -21.91 7.81
CA VAL A 131 6.31 -20.52 7.95
C VAL A 131 6.06 -20.07 9.39
N ASP A 132 6.87 -19.15 9.91
CA ASP A 132 6.70 -18.56 11.23
C ASP A 132 5.33 -17.84 11.35
N GLU A 133 4.41 -18.43 12.13
CA GLU A 133 3.07 -17.91 12.37
C GLU A 133 3.09 -16.52 13.01
N LYS A 134 4.09 -16.22 13.84
CA LYS A 134 4.24 -14.89 14.45
C LYS A 134 4.53 -13.85 13.37
N ARG A 135 5.43 -14.16 12.43
CA ARG A 135 5.73 -13.29 11.30
C ARG A 135 4.50 -13.09 10.42
N ALA A 136 3.79 -14.17 10.07
CA ALA A 136 2.55 -14.07 9.28
C ALA A 136 1.55 -13.10 9.92
N ALA A 137 1.27 -13.28 11.21
CA ALA A 137 0.36 -12.40 11.94
C ALA A 137 0.84 -10.94 12.04
N ILE A 138 2.15 -10.67 11.95
CA ILE A 138 2.69 -9.30 11.90
C ILE A 138 2.44 -8.69 10.53
N ILE A 139 2.74 -9.41 9.44
CA ILE A 139 2.56 -8.91 8.07
C ILE A 139 1.08 -8.67 7.77
N ASP A 140 0.20 -9.59 8.18
CA ASP A 140 -1.25 -9.41 8.07
C ASP A 140 -1.72 -8.09 8.72
N ARG A 141 -1.17 -7.73 9.90
CA ARG A 141 -1.52 -6.45 10.55
C ARG A 141 -1.00 -5.24 9.79
N CYS A 142 0.16 -5.35 9.14
CA CYS A 142 0.68 -4.27 8.31
C CYS A 142 -0.26 -3.97 7.14
N ASP A 143 -0.71 -5.01 6.44
CA ASP A 143 -1.55 -4.86 5.26
C ASP A 143 -2.98 -4.40 5.61
N THR A 144 -3.62 -5.06 6.58
CA THR A 144 -4.98 -4.68 7.02
C THR A 144 -5.03 -3.37 7.82
N ALA A 145 -3.89 -2.70 8.03
CA ALA A 145 -3.71 -1.60 8.98
C ALA A 145 -4.22 -1.93 10.41
N GLY A 146 -4.14 -3.19 10.81
CA GLY A 146 -4.64 -3.74 12.08
C GLY A 146 -3.71 -3.52 13.28
N TYR A 147 -2.95 -2.44 13.31
CA TYR A 147 -1.95 -2.15 14.34
C TYR A 147 -2.58 -2.04 15.74
N LYS A 148 -1.87 -2.57 16.75
CA LYS A 148 -2.29 -2.57 18.17
C LYS A 148 -2.08 -1.23 18.87
N THR A 149 -1.25 -0.37 18.31
CA THR A 149 -0.95 0.97 18.83
C THR A 149 -1.02 1.98 17.71
N ASP A 150 -1.19 3.25 18.08
CA ASP A 150 -1.04 4.36 17.14
C ASP A 150 0.34 4.37 16.48
N ALA A 151 0.40 5.01 15.31
CA ALA A 151 1.65 5.23 14.59
C ALA A 151 2.66 5.96 15.48
N PRO A 152 3.87 5.43 15.68
CA PRO A 152 4.86 6.04 16.55
C PRO A 152 5.20 7.49 16.20
N VAL A 153 5.06 8.38 17.19
CA VAL A 153 5.47 9.79 17.15
C VAL A 153 6.78 10.06 17.91
N SER A 154 7.34 9.01 18.53
CA SER A 154 8.64 9.05 19.18
C SER A 154 9.37 7.72 18.99
N TYR A 155 10.69 7.78 19.07
CA TYR A 155 11.54 6.59 18.90
C TYR A 155 11.37 5.57 20.04
N GLY A 156 11.09 6.04 21.26
CA GLY A 156 10.72 5.16 22.37
C GLY A 156 9.40 4.41 22.10
N GLY A 157 8.39 5.12 21.57
CA GLY A 157 7.12 4.51 21.16
C GLY A 157 7.27 3.51 20.02
N PHE A 158 8.19 3.76 19.09
CA PHE A 158 8.52 2.81 18.02
C PHE A 158 9.12 1.49 18.55
N LYS A 159 10.04 1.56 19.50
CA LYS A 159 10.69 0.37 20.08
C LYS A 159 9.78 -0.44 21.00
N SER A 160 8.87 0.22 21.71
CA SER A 160 8.02 -0.40 22.73
C SER A 160 6.57 -0.66 22.28
N GLY A 161 6.16 -0.16 21.12
CA GLY A 161 4.83 -0.30 20.56
C GLY A 161 4.60 -1.63 19.81
N ASP A 162 3.60 -1.65 18.91
CA ASP A 162 3.35 -2.83 18.06
C ASP A 162 4.56 -3.13 17.16
N GLU A 163 5.06 -4.36 17.21
CA GLU A 163 6.16 -4.87 16.36
C GLU A 163 5.86 -4.72 14.86
N ALA A 164 4.58 -4.68 14.46
CA ALA A 164 4.19 -4.40 13.06
C ALA A 164 4.70 -3.04 12.55
N TRP A 165 4.84 -2.03 13.42
CA TRP A 165 5.44 -0.75 13.03
C TRP A 165 6.91 -0.88 12.64
N GLN A 166 7.64 -1.84 13.23
CA GLN A 166 9.05 -2.06 12.93
C GLN A 166 9.24 -2.69 11.55
N TYR A 167 8.34 -3.60 11.16
CA TYR A 167 8.30 -4.18 9.82
C TYR A 167 7.89 -3.12 8.78
N ASP A 168 6.81 -2.37 9.05
CA ASP A 168 6.34 -1.29 8.17
C ASP A 168 7.41 -0.22 7.96
N TYR A 169 8.03 0.30 9.02
CA TYR A 169 8.98 1.40 8.88
C TYR A 169 10.30 0.95 8.26
N LEU A 170 10.72 -0.30 8.49
CA LEU A 170 11.89 -0.84 7.79
C LEU A 170 11.65 -0.83 6.28
N VAL A 171 10.51 -1.33 5.80
CA VAL A 171 10.23 -1.36 4.36
C VAL A 171 10.02 0.04 3.78
N ARG A 172 9.26 0.91 4.47
CA ARG A 172 9.09 2.31 4.05
C ARG A 172 10.41 3.08 4.01
N SER A 173 11.37 2.73 4.86
CA SER A 173 12.71 3.33 4.85
C SER A 173 13.58 2.89 3.67
N SER A 174 13.11 1.94 2.86
CA SER A 174 13.76 1.45 1.63
C SER A 174 12.92 1.72 0.37
N ASN A 175 12.04 2.72 0.41
CA ASN A 175 11.06 2.97 -0.65
C ASN A 175 11.40 4.16 -1.57
N ASP A 176 12.66 4.61 -1.59
CA ASP A 176 13.09 5.70 -2.48
C ASP A 176 13.21 5.24 -3.95
N GLY A 177 13.22 3.93 -4.20
CA GLY A 177 13.16 3.37 -5.55
C GLY A 177 13.39 1.85 -5.59
N PRO A 178 13.25 1.24 -6.78
CA PRO A 178 13.45 -0.20 -6.99
C PRO A 178 14.79 -0.76 -6.46
N LEU A 179 15.87 0.01 -6.56
CA LEU A 179 17.21 -0.46 -6.13
C LEU A 179 17.33 -0.59 -4.61
N GLU A 180 16.80 0.37 -3.84
CA GLU A 180 16.81 0.28 -2.37
C GLU A 180 15.92 -0.86 -1.87
N PHE A 181 14.78 -1.08 -2.52
CA PHE A 181 13.92 -2.23 -2.24
C PHE A 181 14.69 -3.54 -2.44
N ILE A 182 15.41 -3.69 -3.55
CA ILE A 182 16.22 -4.88 -3.83
C ILE A 182 17.36 -5.03 -2.81
N GLU A 183 17.98 -3.92 -2.38
CA GLU A 183 19.00 -3.97 -1.31
C GLU A 183 18.41 -4.51 -0.01
N LEU A 184 17.27 -3.99 0.44
CA LEU A 184 16.60 -4.48 1.65
C LEU A 184 16.16 -5.94 1.49
N PHE A 185 15.59 -6.30 0.33
CA PHE A 185 15.21 -7.68 0.02
C PHE A 185 16.39 -8.65 0.21
N ASN A 186 17.55 -8.33 -0.38
CA ASN A 186 18.76 -9.15 -0.25
C ASN A 186 19.22 -9.26 1.20
N LYS A 187 19.18 -8.17 1.97
CA LYS A 187 19.49 -8.20 3.39
C LYS A 187 18.51 -9.07 4.18
N LEU A 188 17.22 -9.01 3.89
CA LEU A 188 16.17 -9.81 4.54
C LEU A 188 16.21 -11.30 4.20
N MET A 189 16.86 -11.67 3.10
CA MET A 189 17.17 -13.08 2.80
C MET A 189 18.12 -13.68 3.84
N GLU A 190 19.03 -12.88 4.41
CA GLU A 190 20.09 -13.31 5.32
C GLU A 190 19.87 -12.93 6.79
N LYS A 191 19.21 -11.80 7.02
CA LYS A 191 19.06 -11.15 8.32
C LYS A 191 17.59 -11.02 8.71
N ASP A 192 17.32 -10.98 10.01
CA ASP A 192 15.99 -10.63 10.52
C ASP A 192 15.78 -9.11 10.60
N VAL A 193 14.52 -8.69 10.73
CA VAL A 193 14.11 -7.27 10.80
C VAL A 193 14.83 -6.53 11.92
N HIS A 194 14.90 -7.09 13.12
CA HIS A 194 15.46 -6.43 14.31
C HIS A 194 16.94 -6.12 14.15
N SER A 195 17.67 -7.02 13.50
CA SER A 195 19.09 -6.82 13.18
C SER A 195 19.34 -5.72 12.15
N LEU A 196 18.35 -5.43 11.29
CA LEU A 196 18.45 -4.39 10.26
C LEU A 196 17.98 -3.02 10.73
N LEU A 197 17.10 -2.93 11.74
CA LEU A 197 16.60 -1.65 12.25
C LEU A 197 17.70 -0.61 12.53
N PRO A 198 18.87 -0.94 13.11
CA PRO A 198 19.94 0.03 13.32
C PRO A 198 20.54 0.61 12.03
N GLU A 199 20.58 -0.16 10.93
CA GLU A 199 21.11 0.28 9.64
C GLU A 199 20.21 1.35 9.00
N TYR A 200 18.90 1.29 9.25
CA TYR A 200 17.89 2.20 8.69
C TYR A 200 17.43 3.29 9.67
N ASP A 201 18.07 3.38 10.83
CA ASP A 201 17.68 4.27 11.93
C ASP A 201 17.48 5.76 11.53
N PRO A 202 18.34 6.37 10.69
CA PRO A 202 18.13 7.76 10.25
C PRO A 202 16.81 7.95 9.50
N LYS A 203 16.52 7.08 8.52
CA LYS A 203 15.29 7.14 7.71
C LYS A 203 14.05 6.81 8.55
N ILE A 204 14.16 5.86 9.48
CA ILE A 204 13.07 5.54 10.44
C ILE A 204 12.76 6.75 11.32
N LYS A 205 13.77 7.48 11.81
CA LYS A 205 13.57 8.71 12.60
C LYS A 205 12.89 9.81 11.80
N GLU A 206 13.15 9.91 10.50
CA GLU A 206 12.45 10.86 9.62
C GLU A 206 10.96 10.52 9.52
N ILE A 207 10.61 9.24 9.32
CA ILE A 207 9.20 8.79 9.32
C ILE A 207 8.51 9.14 10.63
N ILE A 208 9.16 8.86 11.78
CA ILE A 208 8.63 9.19 13.11
C ILE A 208 8.45 10.70 13.28
N LYS A 209 9.40 11.52 12.82
CA LYS A 209 9.30 12.98 12.86
C LYS A 209 8.13 13.49 12.02
N LYS A 210 7.90 12.90 10.84
CA LYS A 210 6.72 13.21 10.00
C LYS A 210 5.43 12.86 10.75
N ASN A 211 5.36 11.68 11.37
CA ASN A 211 4.20 11.30 12.18
C ASN A 211 3.94 12.23 13.35
N ALA A 212 4.98 12.72 14.03
CA ALA A 212 4.86 13.70 15.10
C ALA A 212 4.27 15.03 14.60
N LYS A 213 4.70 15.52 13.43
CA LYS A 213 4.12 16.71 12.80
C LYS A 213 2.65 16.51 12.43
N VAL A 214 2.31 15.36 11.84
CA VAL A 214 0.92 15.02 11.49
C VAL A 214 0.07 14.96 12.76
N GLU A 215 0.58 14.38 13.85
CA GLU A 215 -0.09 14.31 15.15
C GLU A 215 -0.34 15.70 15.76
N GLU A 216 0.69 16.55 15.74
CA GLU A 216 0.61 17.94 16.20
C GLU A 216 -0.45 18.71 15.40
N PHE A 217 -0.37 18.67 14.07
CA PHE A 217 -1.34 19.31 13.19
C PHE A 217 -2.77 18.79 13.45
N ALA A 218 -2.95 17.47 13.49
CA ALA A 218 -4.23 16.85 13.80
C ALA A 218 -4.82 17.24 15.16
N SER A 219 -3.97 17.69 16.11
CA SER A 219 -4.40 18.07 17.47
C SER A 219 -4.94 19.50 17.50
N ASN A 220 -4.56 20.33 16.53
CA ASN A 220 -4.85 21.76 16.49
C ASN A 220 -6.00 22.12 15.54
N ILE A 221 -6.42 21.20 14.67
CA ILE A 221 -7.50 21.44 13.72
C ILE A 221 -8.88 21.20 14.33
N LYS A 222 -9.84 22.06 13.95
CA LYS A 222 -11.26 21.82 14.25
C LYS A 222 -11.78 20.67 13.38
N THR A 223 -12.60 19.81 13.96
CA THR A 223 -13.19 18.64 13.30
C THR A 223 -14.71 18.65 13.41
N ASP A 224 -15.39 18.00 12.47
CA ASP A 224 -16.84 17.77 12.45
C ASP A 224 -17.16 16.45 11.71
N THR A 225 -18.43 16.08 11.59
CA THR A 225 -18.88 14.83 10.94
C THR A 225 -18.36 14.68 9.49
N LEU A 226 -18.22 15.80 8.77
CA LEU A 226 -17.41 15.92 7.57
C LEU A 226 -16.26 16.91 7.83
N THR A 227 -15.02 16.45 7.70
CA THR A 227 -13.85 17.32 7.85
C THR A 227 -13.07 17.36 6.54
N ILE A 228 -12.95 18.54 5.94
CA ILE A 228 -12.14 18.76 4.73
C ILE A 228 -10.90 19.56 5.12
N VAL A 229 -9.72 18.99 4.92
CA VAL A 229 -8.43 19.64 5.18
C VAL A 229 -7.75 19.96 3.86
N VAL A 230 -7.46 21.24 3.62
CA VAL A 230 -6.65 21.71 2.49
C VAL A 230 -5.28 22.10 3.05
N GLY A 231 -4.27 21.29 2.74
CA GLY A 231 -2.89 21.51 3.17
C GLY A 231 -2.04 22.18 2.13
N LYS A 232 -0.86 22.64 2.54
CA LYS A 232 0.23 23.04 1.64
C LYS A 232 1.26 21.92 1.46
N ASP A 233 1.26 20.94 2.35
CA ASP A 233 2.23 19.86 2.42
C ASP A 233 1.52 18.50 2.39
N ASP A 234 1.79 17.69 1.35
CA ASP A 234 1.21 16.35 1.20
C ASP A 234 1.84 15.33 2.17
N GLU A 235 2.97 15.66 2.80
CA GLU A 235 3.53 14.88 3.90
C GLU A 235 2.73 15.05 5.19
N ILE A 236 2.01 16.16 5.36
CA ILE A 236 1.15 16.42 6.51
C ILE A 236 -0.29 16.02 6.19
N VAL A 237 -0.81 16.47 5.04
CA VAL A 237 -2.20 16.29 4.63
C VAL A 237 -2.35 15.00 3.80
N ASN A 238 -2.31 13.87 4.53
CA ASN A 238 -2.34 12.53 3.97
C ASN A 238 -3.33 11.60 4.69
N ARG A 239 -3.36 10.32 4.27
CA ARG A 239 -4.21 9.30 4.89
C ARG A 239 -3.94 9.10 6.39
N GLY A 240 -2.71 9.27 6.83
CA GLY A 240 -2.33 9.22 8.25
C GLY A 240 -2.97 10.33 9.09
N LEU A 241 -3.24 11.51 8.50
CA LEU A 241 -4.02 12.57 9.13
C LEU A 241 -5.48 12.18 9.32
N MET A 242 -6.10 11.55 8.31
CA MET A 242 -7.50 11.10 8.40
C MET A 242 -7.74 10.17 9.59
N PHE A 243 -6.85 9.18 9.78
CA PHE A 243 -6.96 8.25 10.91
C PHE A 243 -6.88 8.96 12.27
N ARG A 244 -6.07 10.02 12.38
CA ARG A 244 -5.98 10.83 13.60
C ARG A 244 -7.24 11.67 13.82
N ILE A 245 -7.83 12.20 12.74
CA ILE A 245 -9.11 12.91 12.79
C ILE A 245 -10.22 11.99 13.33
N TYR A 246 -10.34 10.76 12.81
CA TYR A 246 -11.37 9.82 13.27
C TYR A 246 -11.24 9.47 14.75
N LYS A 247 -10.01 9.23 15.23
CA LYS A 247 -9.76 8.85 16.62
C LYS A 247 -10.16 9.91 17.64
N ARG A 248 -10.20 11.18 17.22
CA ARG A 248 -10.34 12.33 18.13
C ARG A 248 -11.68 13.05 17.99
N SER A 249 -12.53 12.63 17.05
CA SER A 249 -13.72 13.37 16.70
C SER A 249 -14.87 12.46 16.34
N ARG A 250 -16.04 13.04 16.08
CA ARG A 250 -17.20 12.34 15.53
C ARG A 250 -17.18 12.31 13.99
N CYS A 251 -16.02 12.58 13.39
CA CYS A 251 -15.85 12.59 11.94
C CYS A 251 -16.19 11.22 11.35
N LYS A 252 -17.09 11.23 10.37
CA LYS A 252 -17.52 10.05 9.61
C LYS A 252 -16.84 9.99 8.25
N VAL A 253 -16.58 11.16 7.66
CA VAL A 253 -15.89 11.31 6.39
C VAL A 253 -14.81 12.37 6.54
N SER A 254 -13.57 12.00 6.24
CA SER A 254 -12.44 12.93 6.17
C SER A 254 -11.93 13.05 4.76
N VAL A 255 -11.67 14.29 4.33
CA VAL A 255 -11.12 14.60 3.02
C VAL A 255 -9.84 15.39 3.21
N THR A 256 -8.78 14.97 2.53
CA THR A 256 -7.50 15.67 2.49
C THR A 256 -7.25 16.16 1.08
N ILE A 257 -6.93 17.43 0.91
CA ILE A 257 -6.56 18.04 -0.37
C ILE A 257 -5.16 18.62 -0.19
N ALA A 258 -4.20 18.17 -0.99
CA ALA A 258 -2.83 18.64 -0.90
C ALA A 258 -2.22 18.84 -2.30
N PRO A 259 -1.23 19.73 -2.45
CA PRO A 259 -0.51 19.92 -3.68
C PRO A 259 0.13 18.62 -4.19
N LYS A 260 0.17 18.49 -5.51
CA LYS A 260 0.94 17.51 -6.25
C LYS A 260 1.66 18.22 -7.39
N GLU A 261 2.56 17.52 -8.07
CA GLU A 261 3.29 18.06 -9.21
C GLU A 261 2.37 18.68 -10.28
N LYS A 262 2.88 19.73 -10.94
CA LYS A 262 2.30 20.35 -12.15
C LYS A 262 0.93 21.04 -11.93
N GLY A 263 0.73 21.68 -10.78
CA GLY A 263 -0.50 22.45 -10.49
C GLY A 263 -1.74 21.57 -10.30
N LEU A 264 -1.52 20.30 -9.95
CA LEU A 264 -2.57 19.37 -9.60
C LEU A 264 -2.69 19.30 -8.08
N LEU A 265 -3.91 19.13 -7.59
CA LEU A 265 -4.18 18.79 -6.21
C LEU A 265 -4.58 17.32 -6.12
N LYS A 266 -4.00 16.60 -5.18
CA LYS A 266 -4.43 15.26 -4.81
C LYS A 266 -5.55 15.37 -3.78
N ILE A 267 -6.68 14.73 -4.06
CA ILE A 267 -7.75 14.56 -3.08
C ILE A 267 -7.71 13.12 -2.59
N GLY A 268 -7.59 12.96 -1.28
CA GLY A 268 -7.84 11.72 -0.57
C GLY A 268 -9.19 11.79 0.12
N PHE A 269 -9.95 10.72 0.04
CA PHE A 269 -11.18 10.53 0.78
C PHE A 269 -11.05 9.31 1.68
N GLY A 270 -11.55 9.41 2.90
CA GLY A 270 -11.69 8.29 3.81
C GLY A 270 -13.04 8.29 4.50
N THR A 271 -13.42 7.11 4.96
CA THR A 271 -14.53 6.87 5.86
C THR A 271 -13.98 6.36 7.19
N ASP A 272 -14.61 6.74 8.30
CA ASP A 272 -14.27 6.24 9.63
C ASP A 272 -14.30 4.70 9.64
N PRO A 273 -13.19 4.03 10.01
CA PRO A 273 -13.10 2.57 9.93
C PRO A 273 -14.06 1.84 10.87
N VAL A 274 -14.61 2.50 11.90
CA VAL A 274 -15.57 1.83 12.81
C VAL A 274 -17.00 1.77 12.28
N ILE A 275 -17.31 2.46 11.17
CA ILE A 275 -18.63 2.40 10.53
C ILE A 275 -18.87 0.98 10.00
N GLY A 276 -20.00 0.35 10.34
CA GLY A 276 -20.36 -0.98 9.85
C GLY A 276 -20.70 -0.99 8.36
N ASP A 277 -20.71 -2.18 7.74
CA ASP A 277 -21.06 -2.32 6.32
C ASP A 277 -22.53 -1.97 6.02
N ASP A 278 -23.39 -2.06 7.04
CA ASP A 278 -24.80 -1.67 7.02
C ASP A 278 -25.03 -0.16 6.88
N GLU A 279 -24.13 0.65 7.45
CA GLU A 279 -24.18 2.11 7.35
C GLU A 279 -23.25 2.66 6.25
N LEU A 280 -22.36 1.83 5.70
CA LEU A 280 -21.30 2.25 4.79
C LEU A 280 -21.83 3.00 3.57
N ASP A 281 -22.97 2.58 3.01
CA ASP A 281 -23.57 3.20 1.83
C ASP A 281 -23.84 4.72 2.00
N LEU A 282 -24.09 5.19 3.22
CA LEU A 282 -24.29 6.62 3.53
C LEU A 282 -22.99 7.44 3.47
N TYR A 283 -21.85 6.79 3.58
CA TYR A 283 -20.53 7.40 3.75
C TYR A 283 -19.53 6.95 2.68
N ARG A 284 -20.03 6.38 1.58
CA ARG A 284 -19.19 5.86 0.50
C ARG A 284 -18.40 6.98 -0.16
N VAL A 285 -17.09 6.81 -0.18
CA VAL A 285 -16.18 7.79 -0.76
C VAL A 285 -15.78 7.47 -2.21
N ASP A 286 -16.04 6.25 -2.68
CA ASP A 286 -15.71 5.85 -4.05
C ASP A 286 -16.61 6.53 -5.10
N THR A 287 -17.86 6.81 -4.75
CA THR A 287 -18.83 7.47 -5.62
C THR A 287 -18.44 8.92 -5.91
N ILE A 288 -18.08 9.70 -4.87
CA ILE A 288 -17.60 11.08 -5.02
C ILE A 288 -16.25 11.13 -5.76
N ALA A 289 -15.32 10.21 -5.46
CA ALA A 289 -14.02 10.16 -6.14
C ALA A 289 -14.17 9.89 -7.66
N ARG A 290 -15.05 8.96 -8.06
CA ARG A 290 -15.34 8.71 -9.50
C ARG A 290 -15.91 9.94 -10.20
N SER A 291 -16.67 10.77 -9.50
CA SER A 291 -17.23 12.01 -10.05
C SER A 291 -16.15 13.05 -10.42
N PHE A 292 -14.92 12.86 -9.95
CA PHE A 292 -13.72 13.65 -10.29
C PHE A 292 -12.75 12.86 -11.19
N GLY A 293 -13.18 11.75 -11.79
CA GLY A 293 -12.32 10.89 -12.61
C GLY A 293 -11.31 10.05 -11.81
N GLY A 294 -11.47 9.95 -10.49
CA GLY A 294 -10.69 9.06 -9.63
C GLY A 294 -11.38 7.73 -9.36
N GLY A 295 -11.07 7.14 -8.20
CA GLY A 295 -11.67 5.87 -7.77
C GLY A 295 -11.04 5.32 -6.50
N GLY A 296 -11.36 4.07 -6.18
CA GLY A 296 -10.87 3.36 -5.01
C GLY A 296 -11.95 2.49 -4.37
N HIS A 297 -11.76 2.19 -3.09
CA HIS A 297 -12.69 1.40 -2.30
C HIS A 297 -13.75 2.28 -1.63
N PRO A 298 -14.93 1.72 -1.28
CA PRO A 298 -16.00 2.44 -0.59
C PRO A 298 -15.56 3.21 0.66
N ARG A 299 -14.52 2.75 1.37
CA ARG A 299 -13.98 3.37 2.60
C ARG A 299 -12.75 4.25 2.38
N ALA A 300 -12.08 4.13 1.24
CA ALA A 300 -10.85 4.84 0.96
C ALA A 300 -10.68 5.00 -0.55
N SER A 301 -10.72 6.23 -1.02
CA SER A 301 -10.66 6.56 -2.45
C SER A 301 -9.88 7.84 -2.67
N GLY A 302 -9.53 8.12 -3.92
CA GLY A 302 -8.82 9.35 -4.26
C GLY A 302 -8.96 9.75 -5.72
N CYS A 303 -8.64 11.02 -5.99
CA CYS A 303 -8.61 11.59 -7.33
C CYS A 303 -7.56 12.71 -7.42
N HIS A 304 -7.41 13.26 -8.61
CA HIS A 304 -6.62 14.48 -8.84
C HIS A 304 -7.50 15.51 -9.52
N ILE A 305 -7.35 16.76 -9.12
CA ILE A 305 -8.02 17.92 -9.74
C ILE A 305 -6.98 18.98 -10.07
N LYS A 306 -7.32 19.97 -10.88
CA LYS A 306 -6.49 21.17 -11.05
C LYS A 306 -6.68 22.11 -9.87
N GLU A 307 -5.66 22.91 -9.55
CA GLU A 307 -5.77 23.97 -8.53
C GLU A 307 -6.96 24.91 -8.77
N SER A 308 -7.25 25.22 -10.04
CA SER A 308 -8.37 26.07 -10.44
C SER A 308 -9.75 25.48 -10.12
N GLU A 309 -9.83 24.18 -9.80
CA GLU A 309 -11.08 23.46 -9.52
C GLU A 309 -11.29 23.26 -8.00
N LEU A 310 -10.42 23.82 -7.14
CA LEU A 310 -10.44 23.58 -5.70
C LEU A 310 -11.77 23.95 -5.03
N ASP A 311 -12.24 25.18 -5.26
CA ASP A 311 -13.45 25.67 -4.58
C ASP A 311 -14.70 24.91 -5.09
N ASP A 312 -14.79 24.64 -6.40
CA ASP A 312 -15.85 23.82 -6.99
C ASP A 312 -15.84 22.39 -6.43
N ALA A 313 -14.65 21.81 -6.23
CA ALA A 313 -14.51 20.49 -5.63
C ALA A 313 -14.98 20.48 -4.17
N ILE A 314 -14.61 21.47 -3.37
CA ILE A 314 -15.06 21.60 -1.97
C ILE A 314 -16.59 21.68 -1.91
N GLU A 315 -17.22 22.50 -2.74
CA GLU A 315 -18.68 22.63 -2.76
C GLU A 315 -19.36 21.34 -3.22
N LYS A 316 -18.84 20.68 -4.26
CA LYS A 316 -19.37 19.39 -4.72
C LYS A 316 -19.28 18.31 -3.64
N ILE A 317 -18.20 18.30 -2.84
CA ILE A 317 -18.03 17.36 -1.72
C ILE A 317 -19.06 17.67 -0.62
N LYS A 318 -19.26 18.94 -0.26
CA LYS A 318 -20.29 19.34 0.71
C LYS A 318 -21.69 18.94 0.27
N VAL A 319 -22.01 19.13 -1.01
CA VAL A 319 -23.32 18.74 -1.57
C VAL A 319 -23.48 17.22 -1.56
N HIS A 320 -22.44 16.46 -1.90
CA HIS A 320 -22.49 15.00 -1.87
C HIS A 320 -22.78 14.46 -0.47
N PHE A 321 -22.21 15.11 0.55
CA PHE A 321 -22.39 14.76 1.96
C PHE A 321 -23.27 15.78 2.69
N SER A 322 -24.35 16.25 2.05
CA SER A 322 -25.17 17.36 2.58
C SER A 322 -25.87 17.07 3.92
N SER A 323 -25.95 15.79 4.31
CA SER A 323 -26.47 15.36 5.62
C SER A 323 -25.45 15.51 6.75
N LEU A 324 -24.18 15.80 6.45
CA LEU A 324 -23.11 15.94 7.43
C LEU A 324 -22.81 17.40 7.71
N SER A 325 -22.63 17.73 8.98
CA SER A 325 -22.07 19.01 9.38
C SER A 325 -20.61 19.06 8.95
N CYS A 326 -20.25 20.14 8.24
CA CYS A 326 -18.98 20.27 7.55
C CYS A 326 -18.10 21.35 8.18
N VAL A 327 -16.82 21.02 8.39
CA VAL A 327 -15.76 21.99 8.61
C VAL A 327 -14.72 21.91 7.50
N VAL A 328 -14.29 23.07 7.02
CA VAL A 328 -13.16 23.20 6.09
C VAL A 328 -12.00 23.86 6.83
N VAL A 329 -10.86 23.18 6.86
CA VAL A 329 -9.62 23.65 7.46
C VAL A 329 -8.64 23.94 6.33
N LYS A 330 -8.09 25.15 6.27
CA LYS A 330 -7.05 25.53 5.31
C LYS A 330 -5.77 25.85 6.11
N GLU A 331 -4.67 25.17 5.78
CA GLU A 331 -3.32 25.41 6.35
C GLU A 331 -2.65 26.67 5.79
#